data_AF-A0A3A0BHC5-F1
#
_entry.id   AF-A0A3A0BHC5-F1
#
_cell.length_a   1.000
_cell.length_b   1.000
_cell.length_c   1.000
_cell.angle_alpha   90.00
_cell.angle_beta   90.00
_cell.angle_gamma   90.00
#
_symmetry.space_group_name_H-M   'P 1'
#
loop_
_entity.id
_entity.type
_entity.pdbx_description
1 polymer ?
#
loop_
_entity_poly.entity_id
_entity_poly.type
_entity_poly.pdbx_seq_one_letter_code
_entity_poly.pdbx_strand_id
1 'polypeptide(L)'
;IEFTLFSTTYDFCQHTRSPWWLSSVYQNGVIYLQPVRVLHERGTLTDVIRHEVAHRLLDLATAGNCPRWLSEALAIYHSGEIVHLKPQHRRDPILTFAEFDEALRQVRSQGELEAIYFQLYRVGRFWEDSYGSEKISALLQQLREKKTWEAACLPALGISATQAQRQWQDSLAPK
;
A
#
# COMPACT_ATOMS: atom_id res chain seq x y z
N ILE A 1 -6.87 -16.29 -6.01
CA ILE A 1 -7.07 -14.86 -6.28
C ILE A 1 -8.11 -14.80 -7.37
N GLU A 2 -9.18 -14.04 -7.18
CA GLU A 2 -10.24 -13.91 -8.18
C GLU A 2 -10.24 -12.48 -8.73
N PHE A 3 -10.25 -12.37 -10.05
CA PHE A 3 -10.30 -11.10 -10.77
C PHE A 3 -11.59 -11.02 -11.58
N THR A 4 -12.32 -9.92 -11.44
CA THR A 4 -13.41 -9.54 -12.34
C THR A 4 -12.95 -8.37 -13.20
N LEU A 5 -12.99 -8.57 -14.52
CA LEU A 5 -12.57 -7.57 -15.50
C LEU A 5 -13.80 -6.91 -16.12
N PHE A 6 -13.88 -5.59 -16.05
CA PHE A 6 -14.97 -4.86 -16.69
C PHE A 6 -14.67 -4.53 -18.16
N SER A 7 -15.70 -4.52 -19.00
CA SER A 7 -15.58 -4.12 -20.41
C SER A 7 -15.46 -2.60 -20.57
N THR A 8 -16.07 -1.83 -19.66
CA THR A 8 -16.03 -0.36 -19.67
C THR A 8 -15.72 0.21 -18.29
N THR A 9 -15.13 1.41 -18.25
CA THR A 9 -14.93 2.16 -17.00
C THR A 9 -16.25 2.53 -16.34
N TYR A 10 -17.31 2.74 -17.14
CA TYR A 10 -18.65 3.00 -16.62
C TYR A 10 -19.17 1.82 -15.78
N ASP A 11 -19.09 0.60 -16.31
CA ASP A 11 -19.55 -0.61 -15.61
C ASP A 11 -18.75 -0.84 -14.32
N PHE A 12 -17.42 -0.63 -14.39
CA PHE A 12 -16.56 -0.68 -13.21
C PHE A 12 -17.02 0.31 -12.13
N CYS A 13 -17.20 1.58 -12.47
CA CYS A 13 -17.63 2.61 -11.53
C CYS A 13 -19.01 2.30 -10.94
N GLN A 14 -19.94 1.85 -11.77
CA GLN A 14 -21.31 1.55 -11.33
C GLN A 14 -21.37 0.35 -10.39
N HIS A 15 -20.60 -0.71 -10.68
CA HIS A 15 -20.56 -1.90 -9.87
C HIS A 15 -19.84 -1.65 -8.53
N THR A 16 -18.65 -1.06 -8.58
CA THR A 16 -17.78 -0.89 -7.40
C THR A 16 -18.16 0.32 -6.54
N ARG A 17 -19.04 1.21 -7.05
CA ARG A 17 -19.33 2.54 -6.49
C ARG A 17 -18.08 3.40 -6.30
N SER A 18 -17.02 3.07 -7.02
CA SER A 18 -15.73 3.71 -6.90
C SER A 18 -15.47 4.65 -8.07
N PRO A 19 -14.58 5.64 -7.90
CA PRO A 19 -14.38 6.65 -8.94
C PRO A 19 -13.55 6.10 -10.09
N TRP A 20 -13.69 6.73 -11.26
CA TRP A 20 -13.05 6.30 -12.51
C TRP A 20 -11.52 6.35 -12.50
N TRP A 21 -10.93 7.04 -11.53
CA TRP A 21 -9.47 7.11 -11.36
C TRP A 21 -8.90 5.92 -10.60
N LEU A 22 -9.71 5.06 -9.96
CA LEU A 22 -9.18 3.81 -9.39
C LEU A 22 -8.93 2.83 -10.51
N SER A 23 -7.77 2.17 -10.44
CA SER A 23 -7.41 1.06 -11.33
C SER A 23 -8.12 -0.23 -10.93
N SER A 24 -8.34 -0.41 -9.64
CA SER A 24 -8.79 -1.64 -9.02
C SER A 24 -9.50 -1.38 -7.69
N VAL A 25 -10.34 -2.32 -7.27
CA VAL A 25 -10.98 -2.33 -5.95
C VAL A 25 -11.09 -3.77 -5.45
N TYR A 26 -10.71 -4.01 -4.20
CA TYR A 26 -10.97 -5.29 -3.53
C TYR A 26 -12.27 -5.23 -2.71
N GLN A 27 -13.24 -6.09 -3.04
CA GLN A 27 -14.51 -6.21 -2.32
C GLN A 27 -14.92 -7.68 -2.24
N ASN A 28 -15.27 -8.15 -1.04
CA ASN A 28 -15.82 -9.50 -0.79
C ASN A 28 -14.95 -10.65 -1.35
N GLY A 29 -13.63 -10.53 -1.31
CA GLY A 29 -12.73 -11.59 -1.82
C GLY A 29 -12.39 -11.50 -3.30
N VAL A 30 -12.97 -10.53 -4.03
CA VAL A 30 -12.81 -10.35 -5.47
C VAL A 30 -12.09 -9.03 -5.74
N ILE A 31 -11.12 -9.07 -6.65
CA ILE A 31 -10.47 -7.87 -7.18
C ILE A 31 -11.18 -7.47 -8.46
N TYR A 32 -11.82 -6.32 -8.43
CA TYR A 32 -12.49 -5.70 -9.56
C TYR A 32 -11.50 -4.79 -10.27
N LEU A 33 -11.22 -5.03 -11.55
CA LEU A 33 -10.30 -4.21 -12.35
C LEU A 33 -11.05 -3.36 -13.36
N GLN A 34 -10.56 -2.14 -13.58
CA GLN A 34 -10.86 -1.37 -14.78
C GLN A 34 -10.60 -2.19 -16.05
N PRO A 35 -11.17 -1.78 -17.21
CA PRO A 35 -10.92 -2.48 -18.46
C PRO A 35 -9.44 -2.63 -18.76
N VAL A 36 -9.04 -3.85 -19.12
CA VAL A 36 -7.65 -4.19 -19.41
C VAL A 36 -7.06 -3.26 -20.47
N ARG A 37 -7.85 -2.89 -21.49
CA ARG A 37 -7.46 -1.91 -22.51
C ARG A 37 -7.08 -0.56 -21.90
N VAL A 38 -7.89 -0.04 -20.98
CA VAL A 38 -7.66 1.26 -20.33
C VAL A 38 -6.37 1.21 -19.49
N LEU A 39 -6.17 0.14 -18.72
CA LEU A 39 -4.96 -0.03 -17.91
C LEU A 39 -3.71 -0.21 -18.78
N HIS A 40 -3.83 -0.93 -19.90
CA HIS A 40 -2.75 -1.12 -20.86
C HIS A 40 -2.37 0.18 -21.56
N GLU A 41 -3.36 0.95 -22.03
CA GLU A 41 -3.14 2.26 -22.68
C GLU A 41 -2.51 3.29 -21.72
N ARG A 42 -2.80 3.20 -20.43
CA ARG A 42 -2.13 4.00 -19.37
C ARG A 42 -0.74 3.50 -19.01
N GLY A 43 -0.34 2.32 -19.48
CA GLY A 43 0.92 1.68 -19.10
C GLY A 43 0.96 1.15 -17.67
N THR A 44 -0.18 1.03 -16.97
CA THR A 44 -0.25 0.66 -15.55
C THR A 44 -0.68 -0.78 -15.31
N LEU A 45 -1.14 -1.51 -16.33
CA LEU A 45 -1.72 -2.86 -16.18
C LEU A 45 -0.84 -3.82 -15.37
N THR A 46 0.45 -3.90 -15.70
CA THR A 46 1.37 -4.85 -15.03
C THR A 46 1.55 -4.50 -13.57
N ASP A 47 1.73 -3.22 -13.25
CA ASP A 47 1.99 -2.77 -11.89
C ASP A 47 0.73 -2.90 -11.03
N VAL A 48 -0.45 -2.61 -11.59
CA VAL A 48 -1.74 -2.86 -10.91
C VAL A 48 -1.91 -4.34 -10.58
N ILE A 49 -1.62 -5.26 -11.52
CA ILE A 49 -1.72 -6.70 -11.23
C ILE A 49 -0.73 -7.10 -10.13
N ARG A 50 0.52 -6.60 -10.16
CA ARG A 50 1.51 -6.87 -9.11
C ARG A 50 1.06 -6.34 -7.75
N HIS A 51 0.51 -5.14 -7.70
CA HIS A 51 -0.02 -4.52 -6.48
C HIS A 51 -1.10 -5.40 -5.83
N GLU A 52 -2.09 -5.81 -6.62
CA GLU A 52 -3.21 -6.64 -6.13
C GLU A 52 -2.75 -8.04 -5.71
N VAL A 53 -1.80 -8.63 -6.43
CA VAL A 53 -1.17 -9.90 -6.03
C VAL A 53 -0.38 -9.73 -4.73
N ALA A 54 0.37 -8.64 -4.57
CA ALA A 54 1.12 -8.35 -3.36
C ALA A 54 0.20 -8.24 -2.14
N HIS A 55 -0.93 -7.53 -2.27
CA HIS A 55 -1.96 -7.50 -1.23
C HIS A 55 -2.43 -8.89 -0.83
N ARG A 56 -2.72 -9.78 -1.80
CA ARG A 56 -3.11 -11.15 -1.45
C ARG A 56 -1.99 -11.90 -0.73
N LEU A 57 -0.75 -11.80 -1.20
CA LEU A 57 0.38 -12.50 -0.58
C LEU A 57 0.58 -12.03 0.87
N LEU A 58 0.45 -10.73 1.13
CA LEU A 58 0.54 -10.14 2.47
C LEU A 58 -0.64 -10.58 3.36
N ASP A 59 -1.85 -10.62 2.83
CA ASP A 59 -3.04 -11.13 3.52
C ASP A 59 -2.85 -12.62 3.90
N LEU A 60 -2.34 -13.45 2.98
CA LEU A 60 -2.02 -14.85 3.25
C LEU A 60 -0.89 -15.01 4.27
N ALA A 61 0.17 -14.21 4.17
CA ALA A 61 1.31 -14.25 5.09
C ALA A 61 0.89 -13.92 6.52
N THR A 62 0.08 -12.87 6.68
CA THR A 62 -0.37 -12.33 7.98
C THR A 62 -1.70 -12.90 8.47
N ALA A 63 -2.31 -13.83 7.72
CA ALA A 63 -3.66 -14.32 7.98
C ALA A 63 -4.68 -13.18 8.15
N GLY A 64 -4.58 -12.15 7.32
CA GLY A 64 -5.43 -10.96 7.32
C GLY A 64 -5.24 -10.02 8.51
N ASN A 65 -4.07 -10.05 9.16
CA ASN A 65 -3.74 -9.19 10.31
C ASN A 65 -2.70 -8.11 9.96
N CYS A 66 -2.42 -7.88 8.68
CA CYS A 66 -1.54 -6.79 8.27
C CYS A 66 -2.24 -5.43 8.44
N PRO A 67 -1.65 -4.44 9.14
CA PRO A 67 -2.14 -3.07 9.11
C PRO A 67 -2.23 -2.55 7.67
N ARG A 68 -3.27 -1.79 7.35
CA ARG A 68 -3.54 -1.36 5.97
C ARG A 68 -2.39 -0.53 5.41
N TRP A 69 -1.88 0.46 6.16
CA TRP A 69 -0.73 1.26 5.74
C TRP A 69 0.50 0.41 5.37
N LEU A 70 0.78 -0.67 6.11
CA LEU A 70 1.94 -1.53 5.85
C LEU A 70 1.71 -2.38 4.60
N SER A 71 0.50 -2.93 4.47
CA SER A 71 0.08 -3.69 3.29
C SER A 71 0.21 -2.86 2.01
N GLU A 72 -0.27 -1.62 2.04
CA GLU A 72 -0.20 -0.67 0.93
C GLU A 72 1.26 -0.26 0.65
N ALA A 73 2.03 0.11 1.67
CA ALA A 73 3.44 0.49 1.50
C ALA A 73 4.28 -0.60 0.80
N LEU A 74 4.13 -1.85 1.23
CA LEU A 74 4.83 -2.99 0.62
C LEU A 74 4.28 -3.33 -0.78
N ALA A 75 2.96 -3.27 -0.98
CA ALA A 75 2.36 -3.50 -2.29
C ALA A 75 2.83 -2.48 -3.32
N ILE A 76 2.81 -1.19 -2.98
CA ILE A 76 3.27 -0.08 -3.83
C ILE A 76 4.76 -0.19 -4.14
N TYR A 77 5.58 -0.54 -3.14
CA TYR A 77 7.03 -0.68 -3.33
C TYR A 77 7.36 -1.85 -4.28
N HIS A 78 6.77 -3.03 -4.06
CA HIS A 78 7.07 -4.21 -4.89
C HIS A 78 6.33 -4.22 -6.24
N SER A 79 5.24 -3.48 -6.39
CA SER A 79 4.53 -3.37 -7.67
C SER A 79 5.33 -2.58 -8.71
N GLY A 80 6.12 -1.61 -8.26
CA GLY A 80 6.85 -0.68 -9.12
C GLY A 80 6.02 0.52 -9.59
N GLU A 81 4.81 0.71 -9.05
CA GLU A 81 3.88 1.75 -9.50
C GLU A 81 4.38 3.20 -9.26
N ILE A 82 5.46 3.38 -8.51
CA ILE A 82 6.13 4.66 -8.29
C ILE A 82 6.41 5.43 -9.58
N VAL A 83 6.65 4.72 -10.70
CA VAL A 83 6.89 5.34 -12.01
C VAL A 83 5.71 6.16 -12.54
N HIS A 84 4.50 5.90 -12.01
CA HIS A 84 3.27 6.59 -12.36
C HIS A 84 2.87 7.65 -11.32
N LEU A 85 3.54 7.70 -10.18
CA LEU A 85 3.24 8.63 -9.10
C LEU A 85 4.00 9.95 -9.27
N LYS A 86 3.34 11.05 -8.92
CA LYS A 86 3.98 12.37 -8.93
C LYS A 86 4.72 12.61 -7.62
N PRO A 87 5.94 13.16 -7.66
CA PRO A 87 6.65 13.56 -6.46
C PRO A 87 5.83 14.54 -5.62
N GLN A 88 5.82 14.29 -4.31
CA GLN A 88 5.23 15.23 -3.35
C GLN A 88 5.97 16.56 -3.30
N HIS A 89 5.24 17.60 -2.92
CA HIS A 89 5.85 18.89 -2.62
C HIS A 89 6.64 18.80 -1.32
N ARG A 90 7.79 19.50 -1.23
CA ARG A 90 8.65 19.52 -0.04
C ARG A 90 7.95 19.95 1.26
N ARG A 91 6.76 20.56 1.18
CA ARG A 91 5.99 21.07 2.32
C ARG A 91 4.84 20.15 2.74
N ASP A 92 4.62 19.05 2.03
CA ASP A 92 3.54 18.13 2.36
C ASP A 92 3.84 17.51 3.75
N PRO A 93 2.84 17.43 4.63
CA PRO A 93 3.04 16.86 5.96
C PRO A 93 3.46 15.39 5.85
N ILE A 94 4.45 15.00 6.65
CA ILE A 94 4.88 13.61 6.76
C ILE A 94 3.89 12.89 7.66
N LEU A 95 3.19 11.93 7.09
CA LEU A 95 2.20 11.13 7.81
C LEU A 95 2.88 10.09 8.71
N THR A 96 2.30 9.92 9.89
CA THR A 96 2.52 8.80 10.79
C THR A 96 1.81 7.54 10.27
N PHE A 97 2.18 6.37 10.80
CA PHE A 97 1.53 5.10 10.41
C PHE A 97 0.02 5.12 10.65
N ALA A 98 -0.44 5.71 11.76
CA ALA A 98 -1.86 5.86 12.05
C ALA A 98 -2.56 6.85 11.11
N GLU A 99 -1.90 7.95 10.73
CA GLU A 99 -2.47 8.94 9.82
C GLU A 99 -2.64 8.42 8.39
N PHE A 100 -1.78 7.50 7.92
CA PHE A 100 -1.96 6.85 6.62
C PHE A 100 -3.30 6.12 6.52
N ASP A 101 -3.67 5.35 7.54
CA ASP A 101 -4.92 4.58 7.53
C ASP A 101 -6.16 5.50 7.52
N GLU A 102 -6.07 6.67 8.15
CA GLU A 102 -7.12 7.69 8.09
C GLU A 102 -7.14 8.39 6.73
N ALA A 103 -6.00 8.82 6.22
CA ALA A 103 -5.88 9.49 4.94
C ALA A 103 -6.43 8.61 3.80
N LEU A 104 -6.07 7.32 3.78
CA LEU A 104 -6.58 6.33 2.82
C LEU A 104 -8.10 6.08 2.93
N ARG A 105 -8.74 6.40 4.05
CA ARG A 105 -10.21 6.32 4.22
C ARG A 105 -10.91 7.59 3.75
N GLN A 106 -10.22 8.73 3.78
CA GLN A 106 -10.82 10.05 3.53
C GLN A 106 -10.56 10.60 2.11
N VAL A 107 -9.79 9.88 1.28
CA VAL A 107 -9.43 10.28 -0.09
C VAL A 107 -10.63 10.80 -0.89
N ARG A 108 -10.48 12.00 -1.45
CA ARG A 108 -11.51 12.70 -2.26
C ARG A 108 -11.11 12.88 -3.73
N SER A 109 -9.84 12.76 -4.06
CA SER A 109 -9.33 13.01 -5.42
C SER A 109 -8.17 12.10 -5.80
N GLN A 110 -7.94 11.98 -7.12
CA GLN A 110 -6.78 11.25 -7.64
C GLN A 110 -5.45 11.85 -7.15
N GLY A 111 -5.31 13.18 -7.14
CA GLY A 111 -4.07 13.83 -6.70
C GLY A 111 -3.78 13.60 -5.22
N GLU A 112 -4.81 13.53 -4.38
CA GLU A 112 -4.67 13.19 -2.96
C GLU A 112 -4.21 11.74 -2.77
N LEU A 113 -4.80 10.80 -3.53
CA LEU A 113 -4.36 9.40 -3.54
C LEU A 113 -2.90 9.26 -3.99
N GLU A 114 -2.54 9.90 -5.11
CA GLU A 114 -1.18 9.90 -5.66
C GLU A 114 -0.17 10.44 -4.64
N ALA A 115 -0.53 11.51 -3.91
CA ALA A 115 0.30 12.02 -2.84
C ALA A 115 0.46 10.97 -1.73
N ILE A 116 -0.63 10.43 -1.18
CA ILE A 116 -0.54 9.40 -0.11
C ILE A 116 0.31 8.20 -0.56
N TYR A 117 0.08 7.70 -1.77
CA TYR A 117 0.81 6.57 -2.34
C TYR A 117 2.29 6.87 -2.52
N PHE A 118 2.66 8.08 -2.91
CA PHE A 118 4.07 8.47 -3.00
C PHE A 118 4.77 8.42 -1.63
N GLN A 119 4.09 8.83 -0.57
CA GLN A 119 4.63 8.72 0.79
C GLN A 119 4.71 7.26 1.24
N LEU A 120 3.70 6.44 0.96
CA LEU A 120 3.71 5.00 1.26
C LEU A 120 4.79 4.24 0.48
N TYR A 121 5.08 4.62 -0.77
CA TYR A 121 6.23 4.09 -1.50
C TYR A 121 7.54 4.38 -0.74
N ARG A 122 7.71 5.61 -0.25
CA ARG A 122 8.89 6.00 0.54
C ARG A 122 8.96 5.20 1.84
N VAL A 123 7.82 4.89 2.47
CA VAL A 123 7.75 3.95 3.59
C VAL A 123 8.29 2.60 3.13
N GLY A 124 7.69 1.95 2.14
CA GLY A 124 8.12 0.62 1.66
C GLY A 124 9.62 0.57 1.31
N ARG A 125 10.15 1.62 0.69
CA ARG A 125 11.59 1.76 0.44
C ARG A 125 12.42 1.87 1.71
N PHE A 126 12.03 2.74 2.65
CA PHE A 126 12.70 2.86 3.94
C PHE A 126 12.74 1.51 4.69
N TRP A 127 11.65 0.75 4.60
CA TRP A 127 11.53 -0.57 5.21
C TRP A 127 12.54 -1.58 4.65
N GLU A 128 12.62 -1.65 3.33
CA GLU A 128 13.59 -2.51 2.64
C GLU A 128 15.03 -2.07 2.91
N ASP A 129 15.31 -0.78 2.80
CA ASP A 129 16.65 -0.23 3.00
C ASP A 129 17.14 -0.36 4.47
N SER A 130 16.24 -0.29 5.46
CA SER A 130 16.60 -0.27 6.89
C SER A 130 16.53 -1.63 7.58
N TYR A 131 15.61 -2.50 7.15
CA TYR A 131 15.36 -3.79 7.82
C TYR A 131 15.61 -5.00 6.93
N GLY A 132 15.44 -4.86 5.62
CA GLY A 132 15.59 -5.94 4.66
C GLY A 132 14.54 -7.05 4.79
N SER A 133 14.57 -7.98 3.83
CA SER A 133 13.55 -9.02 3.68
C SER A 133 13.42 -9.97 4.87
N GLU A 134 14.51 -10.24 5.61
CA GLU A 134 14.50 -11.16 6.76
C GLU A 134 13.66 -10.60 7.91
N LYS A 135 13.91 -9.35 8.32
CA LYS A 135 13.16 -8.70 9.40
C LYS A 135 11.72 -8.40 8.99
N ILE A 136 11.49 -8.04 7.73
CA ILE A 136 10.13 -7.88 7.19
C ILE A 136 9.39 -9.22 7.27
N SER A 137 10.02 -10.33 6.87
CA SER A 137 9.41 -11.66 6.98
C SER A 137 9.12 -12.05 8.43
N ALA A 138 10.04 -11.77 9.36
CA ALA A 138 9.82 -11.98 10.79
C ALA A 138 8.62 -11.16 11.30
N LEU A 139 8.48 -9.91 10.87
CA LEU A 139 7.35 -9.05 11.23
C LEU A 139 6.03 -9.64 10.71
N LEU A 140 5.97 -10.07 9.45
CA LEU A 140 4.77 -10.69 8.88
C LEU A 140 4.38 -11.97 9.63
N GLN A 141 5.36 -12.76 10.10
CA GLN A 141 5.12 -13.92 10.95
C GLN A 141 4.53 -13.52 12.32
N GLN A 142 5.06 -12.47 12.96
CA GLN A 142 4.47 -11.97 14.22
C GLN A 142 3.01 -11.52 14.02
N LEU A 143 2.72 -10.83 12.90
CA LEU A 143 1.37 -10.42 12.57
C LEU A 143 0.45 -11.62 12.29
N ARG A 144 0.97 -12.68 11.66
CA ARG A 144 0.22 -13.94 11.47
C ARG A 144 -0.30 -14.52 12.77
N GLU A 145 0.46 -14.39 13.86
CA GLU A 145 0.08 -14.83 15.21
C GLU A 145 -0.96 -13.91 15.88
N LYS A 146 -1.62 -13.02 15.11
CA LYS A 146 -2.63 -12.07 15.60
C LYS A 146 -2.11 -11.04 16.61
N LYS A 147 -0.79 -10.83 16.66
CA LYS A 147 -0.18 -9.76 17.45
C LYS A 147 -0.55 -8.40 16.84
N THR A 148 -0.69 -7.39 17.69
CA THR A 148 -0.81 -6.01 17.23
C THR A 148 0.53 -5.55 16.64
N TRP A 149 0.48 -4.46 15.86
CA TRP A 149 1.68 -3.80 15.34
C TRP A 149 2.70 -3.52 16.45
N GLU A 150 2.26 -3.00 17.60
CA GLU A 150 3.11 -2.67 18.75
C GLU A 150 3.79 -3.90 19.33
N ALA A 151 3.05 -5.00 19.49
CA ALA A 151 3.56 -6.25 20.02
C ALA A 151 4.46 -7.00 19.04
N ALA A 152 4.29 -6.79 17.73
CA ALA A 152 5.07 -7.43 16.68
C ALA A 152 6.44 -6.76 16.43
N CYS A 153 6.54 -5.44 16.65
CA CYS A 153 7.74 -4.67 16.31
C CYS A 153 9.00 -5.13 17.06
N LEU A 154 8.95 -5.22 18.39
CA LEU A 154 10.14 -5.52 19.19
C LEU A 154 10.76 -6.89 18.85
N PRO A 155 10.01 -8.01 18.82
CA PRO A 155 10.59 -9.31 18.47
C PRO A 155 11.04 -9.43 17.01
N ALA A 156 10.42 -8.70 16.07
CA ALA A 156 10.78 -8.79 14.65
C ALA A 156 11.90 -7.83 14.24
N LEU A 157 11.86 -6.59 14.71
CA LEU A 157 12.74 -5.50 14.26
C LEU A 157 13.88 -5.21 15.24
N GLY A 158 13.73 -5.62 16.50
CA GLY A 158 14.62 -5.27 17.61
C GLY A 158 14.35 -3.87 18.19
N ILE A 159 13.27 -3.21 17.78
CA ILE A 159 12.88 -1.85 18.23
C ILE A 159 11.37 -1.78 18.45
N SER A 160 10.91 -0.82 19.26
CA SER A 160 9.48 -0.60 19.48
C SER A 160 8.79 0.04 18.27
N ALA A 161 7.46 -0.06 18.20
CA ALA A 161 6.65 0.63 17.19
C ALA A 161 6.89 2.15 17.18
N THR A 162 7.04 2.77 18.35
CA THR A 162 7.34 4.20 18.47
C THR A 162 8.72 4.54 17.90
N GLN A 163 9.73 3.68 18.13
CA GLN A 163 11.06 3.86 17.54
C GLN A 163 11.02 3.68 16.02
N ALA A 164 10.32 2.67 15.51
CA ALA A 164 10.15 2.45 14.08
C ALA A 164 9.50 3.66 13.40
N GLN A 165 8.45 4.24 14.01
CA GLN A 165 7.82 5.45 13.48
C GLN A 165 8.77 6.65 13.50
N ARG A 166 9.51 6.86 14.60
CA ARG A 166 10.51 7.93 14.66
C ARG A 166 11.58 7.77 13.58
N GLN A 167 12.12 6.57 13.38
CA GLN A 167 13.10 6.30 12.33
C GLN A 167 12.54 6.60 10.93
N TRP A 168 11.29 6.25 10.67
CA TRP A 168 10.60 6.62 9.43
C TRP A 168 10.57 8.15 9.25
N GLN A 169 10.10 8.89 10.24
CA GLN A 169 10.00 10.35 10.15
C GLN A 169 11.37 11.02 9.99
N ASP A 170 12.37 10.54 10.75
CA ASP A 170 13.75 11.03 10.69
C ASP A 170 14.40 10.73 9.32
N SER A 171 14.02 9.63 8.65
CA SER A 171 14.55 9.28 7.32
C SER A 171 14.19 10.29 6.23
N LEU A 172 13.18 11.13 6.47
CA LEU A 172 12.72 12.15 5.53
C LEU A 172 13.17 13.57 5.89
N ALA A 173 13.79 13.76 7.06
CA ALA A 173 14.32 15.04 7.46
C ALA A 173 15.39 15.51 6.45
N PRO A 174 15.42 16.80 6.09
CA PRO A 174 16.52 17.34 5.28
C PRO A 174 17.84 17.06 6.02
N LYS A 175 18.79 16.41 5.34
CA LYS A 175 20.17 16.28 5.84
C LYS A 175 20.89 17.62 5.81
#